data_AF-A0A3Q8TRT7-F1
#
_entry.id   AF-A0A3Q8TRT7-F1
#
_cell.length_a   1.000
_cell.length_b   1.000
_cell.length_c   1.000
_cell.angle_alpha   90.00
_cell.angle_beta   90.00
_cell.angle_gamma   90.00
#
_symmetry.space_group_name_H-M   'P 1'
#
loop_
_entity.id
_entity.type
_entity.pdbx_description
1 polymer ?
#
loop_
_entity_poly.entity_id
_entity_poly.type
_entity_poly.pdbx_seq_one_letter_code
_entity_poly.pdbx_strand_id
1 'polypeptide(L)'
;MTPKTEAQESRFDLFKWLAVVALVVVAVVGNQYYSASPILYRVLALLALAAAAGFVALQTAKGKSFFALAKEARTEIRKVVWPTRQETTQTTLIVVAVVLVMALLLWGLDSLLGWAVSLIVG
;
A
#
# COMPACT_ATOMS: atom_id res chain seq x y z
N MET A 1 9.06 -1.15 -29.36
CA MET A 1 10.20 -2.02 -29.03
C MET A 1 11.09 -1.29 -28.03
N THR A 2 10.85 -1.43 -26.73
CA THR A 2 11.73 -0.92 -25.68
C THR A 2 12.58 -2.10 -25.20
N PRO A 3 13.92 -1.99 -25.21
CA PRO A 3 14.77 -3.12 -24.92
C PRO A 3 14.58 -3.51 -23.46
N LYS A 4 14.50 -4.83 -23.25
CA LYS A 4 14.56 -5.49 -21.95
C LYS A 4 15.59 -4.79 -21.07
N THR A 5 15.13 -4.21 -19.97
CA THR A 5 15.97 -4.00 -18.79
C THR A 5 16.28 -5.38 -18.24
N GLU A 6 17.20 -6.09 -18.89
CA GLU A 6 17.99 -7.11 -18.22
C GLU A 6 18.75 -6.36 -17.13
N ALA A 7 18.13 -6.29 -15.96
CA ALA A 7 18.84 -5.99 -14.74
C ALA A 7 19.99 -6.98 -14.70
N GLN A 8 21.19 -6.49 -14.97
CA GLN A 8 22.42 -7.22 -14.82
C GLN A 8 22.45 -7.67 -13.36
N GLU A 9 21.96 -8.89 -13.07
CA GLU A 9 22.07 -9.53 -11.77
C GLU A 9 23.56 -9.73 -11.54
N SER A 10 24.17 -8.70 -10.98
CA SER A 10 25.53 -8.74 -10.52
C SER A 10 25.56 -9.85 -9.48
N ARG A 11 26.42 -10.87 -9.66
CA ARG A 11 26.58 -11.96 -8.69
C ARG A 11 26.77 -11.43 -7.26
N PHE A 12 27.31 -10.23 -7.14
CA PHE A 12 27.45 -9.49 -5.88
C PHE A 12 26.13 -9.12 -5.19
N ASP A 13 25.03 -8.92 -5.91
CA ASP A 13 23.71 -8.72 -5.31
C ASP A 13 23.18 -10.02 -4.69
N LEU A 14 23.43 -11.18 -5.31
CA LEU A 14 23.11 -12.48 -4.72
C LEU A 14 23.88 -12.69 -3.40
N PHE A 15 25.18 -12.35 -3.39
CA PHE A 15 26.00 -12.40 -2.17
C PHE A 15 25.51 -11.44 -1.08
N LYS A 16 25.07 -10.22 -1.44
CA LYS A 16 24.47 -9.27 -0.48
C LYS A 16 23.15 -9.77 0.08
N TRP A 17 22.29 -10.37 -0.74
CA TRP A 17 21.04 -10.97 -0.28
C TRP A 17 21.28 -12.17 0.64
N LEU A 18 22.27 -13.02 0.32
CA LEU A 18 22.70 -14.09 1.22
C LEU A 18 23.19 -13.55 2.57
N ALA A 19 23.97 -12.46 2.57
CA ALA A 19 24.41 -11.81 3.81
C ALA A 19 23.24 -11.24 4.62
N VAL A 20 22.24 -10.63 3.97
CA VAL A 20 21.01 -10.15 4.65
C VAL A 20 20.23 -11.31 5.27
N VAL A 21 20.04 -12.41 4.54
CA VAL A 21 19.34 -13.60 5.06
C VAL A 21 20.12 -14.20 6.23
N ALA A 22 21.44 -14.30 6.14
CA ALA A 22 22.28 -14.77 7.24
C ALA A 22 22.15 -13.88 8.50
N LEU A 23 22.18 -12.55 8.35
CA LEU A 23 21.98 -11.62 9.45
C LEU A 23 20.60 -11.76 10.11
N VAL A 24 19.54 -11.96 9.32
CA VAL A 24 18.18 -12.20 9.84
C VAL A 24 18.10 -13.53 10.59
N VAL A 25 18.70 -14.59 10.06
CA VAL A 25 18.76 -15.89 10.73
C VAL A 25 19.50 -15.78 12.06
N VAL A 26 20.64 -15.09 12.09
CA VAL A 26 21.40 -14.82 13.32
C VAL A 26 20.56 -14.02 14.33
N ALA A 27 19.80 -13.02 13.86
CA ALA A 27 18.91 -12.24 14.72
C ALA A 27 17.79 -13.11 15.32
N VAL A 28 17.15 -13.96 14.52
CA VAL A 28 16.06 -14.85 14.98
C VAL A 28 16.59 -15.90 15.95
N VAL A 29 17.70 -16.57 15.62
CA VAL A 29 18.31 -17.60 16.47
C VAL A 29 18.86 -17.00 17.76
N GLY A 30 19.51 -15.83 17.69
CA GLY A 30 19.94 -15.08 18.88
C GLY A 30 18.75 -14.70 19.77
N ASN A 31 17.61 -14.32 19.18
CA ASN A 31 16.37 -14.05 19.92
C ASN A 31 15.68 -15.31 20.45
N GLN A 32 16.00 -16.51 19.99
CA GLN A 32 15.51 -17.74 20.62
C GLN A 32 16.44 -18.17 21.78
N TYR A 33 17.75 -18.06 21.57
CA TYR A 33 18.76 -18.54 22.52
C TYR A 33 18.86 -17.67 23.79
N TYR A 34 18.79 -16.34 23.65
CA TYR A 34 18.90 -15.41 24.80
C TYR A 34 17.57 -15.22 25.55
N SER A 35 16.64 -16.18 25.50
CA SER A 35 15.27 -16.07 26.01
C SER A 35 15.17 -15.75 27.51
N ALA A 36 16.21 -16.11 28.26
CA ALA A 36 16.34 -15.86 29.69
C ALA A 36 17.06 -14.56 30.08
N SER A 37 17.52 -13.73 29.12
CA SER A 37 18.19 -12.45 29.40
C SER A 37 17.23 -11.25 29.46
N PRO A 38 17.60 -10.17 30.19
CA PRO A 38 16.77 -8.97 30.29
C PRO A 38 16.47 -8.33 28.92
N ILE A 39 15.23 -7.89 28.75
CA ILE A 39 14.63 -7.52 27.45
C ILE A 39 15.37 -6.38 26.71
N LEU A 40 16.00 -5.47 27.45
CA LEU A 40 16.68 -4.28 26.93
C LEU A 40 17.85 -4.62 25.99
N TYR A 41 18.71 -5.56 26.39
CA TYR A 41 19.88 -5.95 25.58
C TYR A 41 19.47 -6.67 24.29
N ARG A 42 18.35 -7.40 24.32
CA ARG A 42 17.81 -8.12 23.16
C ARG A 42 17.26 -7.15 22.13
N VAL A 43 16.47 -6.19 22.58
CA VAL A 43 15.90 -5.15 21.70
C VAL A 43 17.02 -4.32 21.07
N LEU A 44 18.04 -3.91 21.84
CA LEU A 44 19.18 -3.16 21.29
C LEU A 44 19.99 -3.97 20.27
N ALA A 45 20.29 -5.24 20.55
CA ALA A 45 21.01 -6.10 19.62
C ALA A 45 20.20 -6.38 18.34
N LEU A 46 18.89 -6.59 18.47
CA LEU A 46 17.99 -6.78 17.33
C LEU A 46 17.86 -5.51 16.48
N LEU A 47 17.75 -4.34 17.10
CA LEU A 47 17.72 -3.06 16.39
C LEU A 47 19.04 -2.80 15.66
N ALA A 48 20.19 -3.11 16.27
CA ALA A 48 21.49 -2.98 15.63
C ALA A 48 21.64 -3.92 14.42
N LEU A 49 21.23 -5.19 14.56
CA LEU A 49 21.25 -6.16 13.46
C LEU A 49 20.27 -5.78 12.34
N ALA A 50 19.07 -5.30 12.68
CA ALA A 50 18.10 -4.82 11.72
C ALA A 50 18.60 -3.58 10.97
N ALA A 51 19.26 -2.65 11.66
CA ALA A 51 19.87 -1.48 11.03
C ALA A 51 21.02 -1.88 10.09
N ALA A 52 21.88 -2.83 10.49
CA ALA A 52 22.95 -3.34 9.64
C ALA A 52 22.41 -4.08 8.41
N ALA A 53 21.39 -4.93 8.58
CA ALA A 53 20.73 -5.62 7.47
C ALA A 53 20.04 -4.63 6.52
N GLY A 54 19.35 -3.64 7.06
CA GLY A 54 18.74 -2.55 6.29
C GLY A 54 19.78 -1.74 5.51
N PHE A 55 20.93 -1.42 6.14
CA PHE A 55 22.02 -0.70 5.48
C PHE A 55 22.62 -1.50 4.31
N VAL A 56 22.84 -2.82 4.49
CA VAL A 56 23.31 -3.71 3.42
C VAL A 56 22.28 -3.85 2.30
N ALA A 57 20.99 -3.96 2.64
CA ALA A 57 19.91 -4.04 1.67
C ALA A 57 19.80 -2.76 0.82
N LEU A 58 19.94 -1.59 1.43
CA LEU A 58 19.92 -0.30 0.73
C LEU A 58 21.12 -0.11 -0.22
N GLN A 59 22.25 -0.77 0.06
CA GLN A 59 23.44 -0.76 -0.81
C GLN A 59 23.35 -1.74 -2.01
N THR A 60 22.27 -2.51 -2.13
CA THR A 60 22.03 -3.45 -3.24
C THR A 60 21.44 -2.71 -4.45
N ALA A 61 21.65 -3.20 -5.69
CA ALA A 61 21.13 -2.51 -6.89
C ALA A 61 19.60 -2.31 -6.84
N LYS A 62 18.86 -3.29 -6.31
CA LYS A 62 17.41 -3.21 -6.04
C LYS A 62 17.03 -2.16 -4.99
N GLY A 63 17.90 -1.92 -4.00
CA GLY A 63 17.69 -0.88 -2.97
C GLY A 63 17.83 0.54 -3.54
N LYS A 64 18.82 0.75 -4.40
CA LYS A 64 19.01 2.03 -5.11
C LYS A 64 17.87 2.33 -6.09
N SER A 65 17.41 1.33 -6.84
CA SER A 65 16.26 1.49 -7.74
C SER A 65 14.96 1.79 -6.97
N PHE A 66 14.74 1.13 -5.83
CA PHE A 66 13.60 1.44 -4.96
C PHE A 66 13.65 2.87 -4.43
N PHE A 67 14.83 3.35 -4.03
CA PHE A 67 14.99 4.73 -3.58
C PHE A 67 14.74 5.76 -4.69
N ALA A 68 15.16 5.46 -5.93
CA ALA A 68 14.86 6.28 -7.10
C ALA A 68 13.35 6.32 -7.37
N LEU A 69 12.66 5.17 -7.38
CA LEU A 69 11.22 5.08 -7.56
C LEU A 69 10.46 5.82 -6.43
N ALA A 70 10.90 5.70 -5.19
CA ALA A 70 10.30 6.42 -4.06
C ALA A 70 10.48 7.94 -4.18
N LYS A 71 11.63 8.39 -4.71
CA LYS A 71 11.89 9.80 -4.99
C LYS A 71 11.00 10.32 -6.11
N GLU A 72 10.87 9.56 -7.20
CA GLU A 72 9.96 9.87 -8.31
C GLU A 72 8.50 9.89 -7.86
N ALA A 73 8.06 8.91 -7.07
CA ALA A 73 6.72 8.86 -6.50
C ALA A 73 6.41 10.08 -5.61
N ARG A 74 7.38 10.56 -4.81
CA ARG A 74 7.22 11.80 -4.04
C ARG A 74 7.07 13.03 -4.94
N THR A 75 7.76 13.06 -6.09
CA THR A 75 7.60 14.14 -7.07
C THR A 75 6.22 14.08 -7.74
N GLU A 76 5.70 12.89 -8.01
CA GLU A 76 4.37 12.68 -8.59
C GLU A 76 3.23 13.02 -7.62
N ILE A 77 3.39 12.67 -6.34
CA ILE A 77 2.43 13.04 -5.28
C ILE A 77 2.30 14.56 -5.17
N ARG A 78 3.37 15.32 -5.42
CA ARG A 78 3.31 16.80 -5.44
C ARG A 78 2.54 17.35 -6.65
N LYS A 79 2.37 16.55 -7.72
CA LYS A 79 1.53 16.90 -8.86
C LYS A 79 0.05 16.60 -8.62
N VAL A 80 -0.28 15.85 -7.56
CA VAL A 80 -1.68 15.61 -7.17
C VAL A 80 -2.21 16.90 -6.56
N VAL A 81 -2.99 17.63 -7.36
CA VAL A 81 -3.80 18.74 -6.88
C VAL A 81 -4.92 18.14 -6.04
N TRP A 82 -4.78 18.21 -4.72
CA TRP A 82 -5.84 17.79 -3.83
C TRP A 82 -7.03 18.74 -4.00
N PRO A 83 -8.24 18.19 -4.19
CA PRO A 83 -9.41 19.00 -4.46
C PRO A 83 -9.67 19.94 -3.30
N THR A 84 -10.14 21.14 -3.61
CA THR A 84 -10.54 22.08 -2.58
C THR A 84 -11.83 21.58 -1.90
N ARG A 85 -12.08 22.05 -0.66
CA ARG A 85 -13.33 21.67 0.05
C ARG A 85 -14.56 22.03 -0.76
N GLN A 86 -14.53 23.12 -1.53
CA GLN A 86 -15.62 23.57 -2.38
C GLN A 86 -15.91 22.59 -3.53
N GLU A 87 -14.88 22.15 -4.25
CA GLU A 87 -15.00 21.17 -5.35
C GLU A 87 -15.53 19.82 -4.85
N THR A 88 -15.05 19.38 -3.68
CA THR A 88 -15.48 18.14 -3.03
C THR A 88 -16.96 18.22 -2.65
N THR A 89 -17.40 19.33 -2.05
CA THR A 89 -18.81 19.53 -1.68
C THR A 89 -19.71 19.67 -2.88
N GLN A 90 -19.27 20.36 -3.95
CA GLN A 90 -20.07 20.52 -5.17
C GLN A 90 -20.29 19.17 -5.86
N THR A 91 -19.23 18.37 -6.01
CA THR A 91 -19.32 17.03 -6.61
C THR A 91 -20.23 16.12 -5.77
N THR A 92 -20.11 16.18 -4.44
CA THR A 92 -20.97 15.40 -3.54
C THR A 92 -22.44 15.81 -3.67
N LEU A 93 -22.74 17.11 -3.71
CA LEU A 93 -24.11 17.62 -3.89
C LEU A 93 -24.70 17.21 -5.23
N ILE A 94 -23.92 17.23 -6.32
CA ILE A 94 -24.35 16.73 -7.64
C ILE A 94 -24.72 15.25 -7.55
N VAL A 95 -23.86 14.42 -6.96
CA VAL A 95 -24.13 12.99 -6.80
C VAL A 95 -25.39 12.76 -5.96
N VAL A 96 -25.54 13.46 -4.83
CA VAL A 96 -26.73 13.37 -3.97
C VAL A 96 -28.00 13.75 -4.74
N ALA A 97 -27.96 14.82 -5.53
CA ALA A 97 -29.11 15.23 -6.34
C ALA A 97 -29.51 14.15 -7.35
N VAL A 98 -28.54 13.56 -8.07
CA VAL A 98 -28.80 12.48 -9.03
C VAL A 98 -29.38 11.24 -8.35
N VAL A 99 -28.82 10.85 -7.20
CA VAL A 99 -29.32 9.71 -6.40
C VAL A 99 -30.76 9.95 -5.93
N LEU A 100 -31.08 11.16 -5.45
CA LEU A 100 -32.44 11.50 -5.02
C LEU A 100 -33.44 11.42 -6.17
N VAL A 101 -33.08 11.92 -7.37
CA VAL A 101 -33.95 11.85 -8.54
C VAL A 101 -34.20 10.38 -8.93
N MET A 102 -33.16 9.56 -8.99
CA MET A 102 -33.30 8.13 -9.31
C MET A 102 -34.14 7.40 -8.26
N ALA A 103 -33.91 7.68 -6.97
CA ALA A 103 -34.68 7.09 -5.88
C ALA A 103 -36.17 7.45 -5.98
N LEU A 104 -36.50 8.71 -6.29
CA LEU A 104 -37.89 9.17 -6.44
C LEU A 104 -38.56 8.52 -7.66
N LEU A 105 -37.85 8.40 -8.78
CA LEU A 105 -38.35 7.76 -9.99
C LEU A 105 -38.66 6.28 -9.77
N LEU A 106 -37.72 5.53 -9.17
CA LEU A 106 -37.91 4.13 -8.85
C LEU A 106 -39.07 3.94 -7.87
N TRP A 107 -39.09 4.72 -6.78
CA TRP A 107 -40.16 4.67 -5.80
C TRP A 107 -41.55 4.94 -6.41
N GLY A 108 -41.65 5.91 -7.32
CA GLY A 108 -42.89 6.21 -8.03
C GLY A 108 -43.33 5.06 -8.95
N LEU A 109 -42.39 4.49 -9.70
CA LEU A 109 -42.65 3.34 -10.57
C LEU A 109 -43.08 2.11 -9.76
N ASP A 110 -42.36 1.77 -8.70
CA ASP A 110 -42.66 0.63 -7.83
C ASP A 110 -44.04 0.77 -7.17
N SER A 111 -44.38 1.99 -6.72
CA SER A 111 -45.70 2.27 -6.14
C SER A 111 -46.82 2.14 -7.17
N LEU A 112 -46.61 2.61 -8.40
CA LEU A 112 -47.59 2.54 -9.48
C LEU A 112 -47.79 1.10 -9.96
N LEU A 113 -46.71 0.35 -10.14
CA LEU A 113 -46.76 -1.07 -10.48
C LEU A 113 -47.42 -1.89 -9.35
N GLY A 114 -47.08 -1.60 -8.09
CA GLY A 114 -47.71 -2.23 -6.93
C GLY A 114 -49.22 -1.97 -6.86
N TRP A 115 -49.65 -0.73 -7.11
CA TRP A 115 -51.07 -0.38 -7.20
C TRP A 115 -51.76 -1.14 -8.35
N ALA A 116 -51.17 -1.15 -9.54
CA ALA A 116 -51.73 -1.86 -10.70
C ALA A 116 -51.85 -3.37 -10.46
N VAL A 117 -50.84 -4.01 -9.84
CA VAL A 117 -50.90 -5.43 -9.47
C VAL A 117 -51.97 -5.69 -8.42
N SER A 118 -52.10 -4.82 -7.41
CA SER A 118 -53.14 -4.97 -6.38
C SER A 118 -54.56 -4.90 -6.93
N LEU A 119 -54.77 -4.18 -8.04
CA LEU A 119 -56.04 -4.07 -8.77
C LEU A 119 -56.39 -5.32 -9.60
N ILE A 120 -55.39 -6.13 -9.96
CA ILE A 120 -55.58 -7.35 -10.75
C ILE A 120 -55.70 -8.58 -9.85
N VAL A 121 -54.94 -8.60 -8.74
CA VAL A 121 -54.90 -9.73 -7.79
C VAL A 121 -55.96 -9.60 -6.69
N GLY A 122 -56.32 -8.36 -6.32
CA GLY A 122 -57.49 -8.07 -5.47
C GLY A 122 -58.77 -8.07 -6.28
#